data_AF-A0A7C3QCP3-F1
#
_entry.id   AF-A0A7C3QCP3-F1
#
_cell.length_a   1.000
_cell.length_b   1.000
_cell.length_c   1.000
_cell.angle_alpha   90.00
_cell.angle_beta   90.00
_cell.angle_gamma   90.00
#
_symmetry.space_group_name_H-M   'P 1'
#
loop_
_entity.id
_entity.type
_entity.pdbx_description
1 polymer ?
#
loop_
_entity_poly.entity_id
_entity_poly.type
_entity_poly.pdbx_seq_one_letter_code
_entity_poly.pdbx_strand_id
1 'polypeptide(L)' 'RNDPELFQDIHIEGGTITWANGADIDPDVLYYELTPAWMEEIEKFHRLNPENLRPSAESADKTWR' A
#
# COMPACT_ATOMS: atom_id res chain seq x y z
N ARG A 1 0.87 6.57 9.25
CA ARG A 1 1.00 7.06 7.85
C ARG A 1 1.51 8.51 7.77
N ASN A 2 1.27 9.36 8.78
CA ASN A 2 1.66 10.79 8.75
C ASN A 2 2.81 11.12 9.71
N ASP A 3 3.81 10.26 9.81
CA ASP A 3 5.00 10.52 10.64
C ASP A 3 6.10 11.13 9.76
N PRO A 4 6.40 12.44 9.88
CA PRO A 4 7.39 13.09 9.03
C PRO A 4 8.81 12.64 9.33
N GLU A 5 9.11 12.26 10.58
CA GLU A 5 10.45 11.82 10.97
C GLU A 5 10.76 10.48 10.31
N LEU A 6 9.82 9.53 10.40
CA LEU A 6 9.93 8.26 9.69
C LEU A 6 10.05 8.48 8.18
N PHE A 7 9.24 9.37 7.58
CA PHE A 7 9.31 9.61 6.13
C PHE A 7 10.68 10.15 5.69
N GLN A 8 11.31 10.99 6.50
CA GLN A 8 12.63 11.59 6.22
C GLN A 8 13.81 10.65 6.47
N ASP A 9 13.62 9.55 7.18
CA ASP A 9 14.64 8.51 7.45
C ASP A 9 14.91 7.58 6.25
N ILE A 10 14.69 8.10 5.05
CA ILE A 10 14.89 7.37 3.80
C ILE A 10 16.38 7.17 3.54
N HIS A 11 16.77 5.94 3.20
CA HIS A 11 18.14 5.60 2.83
C HIS A 11 18.17 4.57 1.71
N ILE A 12 19.35 4.30 1.15
CA ILE A 12 19.53 3.30 0.09
C ILE A 12 20.27 2.10 0.68
N GLU A 13 19.68 0.92 0.54
CA GLU A 13 20.29 -0.36 0.92
C GLU A 13 20.12 -1.36 -0.22
N GLY A 14 21.22 -2.00 -0.65
CA GLY A 14 21.16 -3.02 -1.71
C GLY A 14 20.70 -2.54 -3.09
N GLY A 15 20.61 -1.22 -3.31
CA GLY A 15 20.04 -0.62 -4.53
C GLY A 15 18.55 -0.26 -4.42
N THR A 16 17.94 -0.55 -3.27
CA THR A 16 16.52 -0.28 -2.99
C THR A 16 16.38 0.94 -2.08
N ILE A 17 15.28 1.68 -2.21
CA ILE A 17 14.93 2.77 -1.30
C ILE A 17 14.29 2.17 -0.06
N THR A 18 14.85 2.41 1.13
CA THR A 18 14.46 1.74 2.38
C THR A 18 14.19 2.72 3.53
N TRP A 19 13.37 2.28 4.48
CA TRP A 19 13.07 2.96 5.75
C TRP A 19 13.39 2.03 6.93
N ALA A 20 13.74 2.59 8.10
CA ALA A 20 14.13 1.80 9.28
C ALA A 20 13.03 0.87 9.85
N ASN A 21 11.77 1.07 9.46
CA ASN A 21 10.66 0.19 9.83
C ASN A 21 10.57 -1.09 8.96
N GLY A 22 11.51 -1.29 8.03
CA GLY A 22 11.55 -2.42 7.12
C GLY A 22 10.70 -2.24 5.86
N ALA A 23 10.13 -1.06 5.62
CA ALA A 23 9.50 -0.75 4.35
C ALA A 23 10.55 -0.43 3.28
N ASP A 24 10.29 -0.88 2.06
CA ASP A 24 11.18 -0.69 0.92
C ASP A 24 10.40 -0.42 -0.39
N ILE A 25 11.05 0.27 -1.33
CA ILE A 25 10.56 0.55 -2.67
C ILE A 25 11.72 0.35 -3.66
N ASP A 26 11.52 -0.56 -4.62
CA ASP A 26 12.44 -0.72 -5.75
C ASP A 26 12.36 0.50 -6.69
N PRO A 27 13.47 1.15 -7.05
CA PRO A 27 13.47 2.24 -8.03
C PRO A 27 12.79 1.89 -9.35
N ASP A 28 12.88 0.63 -9.81
CA ASP A 28 12.26 0.21 -11.08
C ASP A 28 10.74 0.37 -11.05
N VAL A 29 10.12 0.20 -9.89
CA VAL A 29 8.67 0.43 -9.69
C VAL A 29 8.31 1.91 -9.92
N LEU A 30 9.22 2.84 -9.61
CA LEU A 30 9.00 4.26 -9.80
C LEU A 30 9.24 4.71 -11.25
N TYR A 31 10.20 4.09 -11.96
CA TYR A 31 10.58 4.50 -13.31
C TYR A 31 9.86 3.77 -14.44
N TYR A 32 9.45 2.51 -14.21
CA TYR A 32 8.92 1.64 -15.26
C TYR A 32 7.44 1.28 -15.07
N GLU A 33 6.71 2.02 -14.22
CA GLU A 33 5.28 1.78 -13.93
C GLU A 33 4.99 0.32 -13.51
N LEU A 34 5.94 -0.33 -12.85
CA LEU A 34 5.78 -1.72 -12.40
C LEU A 34 4.84 -1.80 -11.20
N THR A 35 4.25 -2.97 -10.99
CA THR A 35 3.45 -3.26 -9.81
C THR A 35 4.38 -3.55 -8.62
N PRO A 36 4.24 -2.84 -7.48
CA PRO A 36 4.99 -3.17 -6.28
C PRO A 36 4.63 -4.57 -5.74
N ALA A 37 5.59 -5.28 -5.15
CA ALA A 37 5.38 -6.64 -4.62
C ALA A 37 4.23 -6.73 -3.60
N TRP A 38 4.08 -5.73 -2.73
CA TRP A 38 2.99 -5.68 -1.74
C TRP A 38 1.60 -5.51 -2.38
N MET A 39 1.52 -4.91 -3.58
CA MET A 39 0.26 -4.70 -4.27
C MET A 39 -0.25 -6.01 -4.89
N GLU A 40 0.64 -6.84 -5.42
CA GLU A 40 0.28 -8.17 -5.91
C GLU A 40 -0.34 -9.05 -4.81
N GLU A 41 0.17 -8.96 -3.59
CA GLU A 41 -0.35 -9.70 -2.44
C GLU A 41 -1.76 -9.23 -2.06
N ILE A 42 -2.01 -7.92 -2.06
CA ILE A 42 -3.33 -7.33 -1.82
C ILE A 42 -4.33 -7.78 -2.91
N GLU A 43 -3.94 -7.72 -4.18
CA GLU A 43 -4.79 -8.18 -5.28
C GLU A 43 -5.11 -9.67 -5.18
N LYS A 44 -4.12 -10.48 -4.82
CA LYS A 44 -4.32 -11.91 -4.57
C LYS A 44 -5.26 -12.15 -3.39
N PHE A 45 -5.09 -11.43 -2.28
CA PHE A 45 -5.96 -11.52 -1.12
C PHE A 45 -7.41 -11.20 -1.49
N HIS A 46 -7.64 -10.15 -2.28
CA HIS A 46 -8.96 -9.76 -2.74
C HIS A 46 -9.57 -10.74 -3.75
N ARG A 47 -8.75 -11.26 -4.67
CA ARG A 47 -9.18 -12.28 -5.63
C ARG A 47 -9.71 -13.54 -4.92
N LEU A 48 -9.08 -13.90 -3.80
CA LEU A 48 -9.44 -15.08 -3.02
C LEU A 48 -10.56 -14.85 -2.01
N ASN A 49 -10.82 -13.59 -1.63
CA ASN A 49 -11.83 -13.22 -0.62
C ASN A 49 -12.67 -12.00 -1.10
N PRO A 50 -13.48 -12.15 -2.17
CA PRO A 50 -14.21 -11.03 -2.78
C PRO A 50 -15.28 -10.41 -1.87
N GLU A 51 -15.75 -11.12 -0.84
CA GLU A 51 -16.67 -10.62 0.18
C GLU A 51 -16.06 -9.51 1.05
N ASN A 52 -14.73 -9.46 1.20
CA ASN A 52 -14.01 -8.41 1.95
C ASN A 52 -13.98 -7.06 1.21
N LEU A 53 -14.36 -7.02 -0.07
CA LEU A 53 -14.49 -5.79 -0.86
C LEU A 53 -15.90 -5.18 -0.80
N ARG A 54 -16.88 -5.88 -0.22
CA ARG A 54 -18.23 -5.31 -0.07
C ARG A 54 -18.15 -4.21 1.00
N PRO A 55 -18.47 -2.94 0.71
CA PRO A 55 -18.71 -1.98 1.77
C PRO A 55 -19.80 -2.56 2.66
N SER A 56 -19.57 -2.55 3.99
CA SER A 56 -20.59 -2.99 4.94
C SER A 56 -21.89 -2.26 4.59
N ALA A 57 -22.96 -3.01 4.36
CA ALA A 57 -24.29 -2.49 4.01
C ALA A 57 -24.84 -1.52 5.08
N GLU A 58 -24.13 -1.34 6.18
CA GLU A 58 -24.45 -0.44 7.29
C GLU A 58 -24.13 1.05 7.03
N SER A 59 -23.42 1.41 5.96
CA SER A 59 -23.04 2.81 5.68
C SER A 59 -23.83 3.51 4.57
N ALA A 60 -24.72 2.82 3.84
CA ALA A 60 -25.42 3.41 2.68
C ALA A 60 -26.69 4.21 3.04
N ASP A 61 -27.24 4.06 4.25
CA ASP A 61 -28.57 4.59 4.61
C ASP A 61 -28.56 5.85 5.49
N LYS A 62 -27.41 6.50 5.70
CA LYS A 62 -27.33 7.72 6.53
C LYS A 62 -26.50 8.80 5.88
N THR A 63 -27.12 9.57 4.98
CA THR A 63 -27.09 11.05 4.91
C THR A 63 -27.54 11.54 3.52
N TRP A 64 -28.85 11.73 3.35
CA TRP A 64 -29.36 12.95 2.72
C TRP A 64 -30.71 13.27 3.38
N ARG A 65 -30.68 14.18 4.35
CA ARG A 65 -31.76 15.09 4.75
C ARG A 65 -31.18 16.14 5.67
#